data_AF-A0A933G6Z0-F1
#
_entry.id   AF-A0A933G6Z0-F1
#
_cell.length_a   1.000
_cell.length_b   1.000
_cell.length_c   1.000
_cell.angle_alpha   90.00
_cell.angle_beta   90.00
_cell.angle_gamma   90.00
#
_symmetry.space_group_name_H-M   'P 1'
#
loop_
_entity.id
_entity.type
_entity.pdbx_description
1 polymer ?
#
loop_
_entity_poly.entity_id
_entity_poly.type
_entity_poly.pdbx_seq_one_letter_code
_entity_poly.pdbx_strand_id
1 'polypeptide(L)'
;MRLLVDGCYLMAAGAVAPVLAYRAWTTGKYRADWDQRRGYLPNLPPSDRRVWVHAVSMGEVNAVRGLVDTWRQKSPATEFIISTTTDTGQARAKQVFPDLPVVRYPLDFSWFVTRALDRIKPTMIVLVELEVWYQFVTLAVRRGIPVAVVNGRLSERSVRRFGWVRPVVRRMFEKLAWVGAQDEVYAERFRRIGVPPDRVGVTGSVKWDGAEVTDRIAGADAAAGAMGLRADRPLWVAGSTGPGEEQVILEAYELLRKTHQDPQLMIVPRKPERFDEVADLITQAGYTCSRRSQHPDASRGEMAESGTGFQPVQVGTDRQDAGPTQKQTGRMPVPQQKQAGKMPVPQVFLGDTMGELRKFYSLASVVFVGRSLAEMGGSDTMEVAALAKPIVVGPHNENFTDTVAQLQRGEAVRILSVDLGDPGVVDQLAQVVGTLLHDHLGAEVMGRRAREVVLENRGATQRTLAVLSEMLDRAQHRPA
;
A
#
# COMPACT_ATOMS: atom_id res chain seq x y z
N MET A 1 -22.91 -33.70 10.12
CA MET A 1 -21.81 -32.86 9.56
C MET A 1 -21.37 -31.74 10.51
N ARG A 2 -22.25 -30.85 10.98
CA ARG A 2 -21.86 -29.76 11.91
C ARG A 2 -21.08 -30.23 13.14
N LEU A 3 -21.61 -31.24 13.85
CA LEU A 3 -20.94 -31.81 15.04
C LEU A 3 -19.59 -32.47 14.71
N LEU A 4 -19.46 -33.07 13.51
CA LEU A 4 -18.20 -33.64 13.05
C LEU A 4 -17.17 -32.54 12.81
N VAL A 5 -17.57 -31.44 12.16
CA VAL A 5 -16.69 -30.29 11.91
C VAL A 5 -16.30 -29.61 13.22
N ASP A 6 -17.24 -29.39 14.15
CA ASP A 6 -16.93 -28.89 15.49
C ASP A 6 -15.96 -29.82 16.22
N GLY A 7 -16.14 -31.14 16.13
CA GLY A 7 -15.22 -32.14 16.69
C GLY A 7 -13.82 -32.06 16.09
N CYS A 8 -13.70 -31.91 14.77
CA CYS A 8 -12.41 -31.66 14.11
C CYS A 8 -11.75 -30.37 14.58
N TYR A 9 -12.51 -29.29 14.73
CA TYR A 9 -12.00 -28.02 15.26
C TYR A 9 -11.56 -28.13 16.71
N LEU A 10 -12.27 -28.89 17.56
CA LEU A 10 -11.86 -29.14 18.94
C LEU A 10 -10.55 -29.94 19.01
N MET A 11 -10.40 -30.98 18.18
CA MET A 11 -9.15 -31.75 18.11
C MET A 11 -7.98 -30.88 17.64
N ALA A 12 -8.17 -30.08 16.59
CA ALA A 12 -7.15 -29.16 16.11
C ALA A 12 -6.81 -28.09 17.15
N ALA A 13 -7.81 -27.51 17.82
CA ALA A 13 -7.61 -26.54 18.89
C ALA A 13 -6.84 -27.15 20.07
N GLY A 14 -7.17 -28.38 20.48
CA GLY A 14 -6.45 -29.11 21.53
C GLY A 14 -4.98 -29.35 21.18
N ALA A 15 -4.69 -29.73 19.94
CA ALA A 15 -3.32 -29.94 19.47
C ALA A 15 -2.49 -28.64 19.44
N VAL A 16 -3.12 -27.51 19.10
CA VAL A 16 -2.45 -26.21 18.95
C VAL A 16 -2.44 -25.41 20.27
N ALA A 17 -3.27 -25.77 21.25
CA ALA A 17 -3.42 -25.07 22.52
C ALA A 17 -2.10 -24.85 23.29
N PRO A 18 -1.21 -25.85 23.42
CA PRO A 18 0.07 -25.67 24.12
C PRO A 18 0.95 -24.60 23.47
N VAL A 19 0.99 -24.57 22.14
CA VAL A 19 1.76 -23.58 21.37
C VAL A 19 1.15 -22.18 21.51
N LEU A 20 -0.17 -22.07 21.44
CA LEU A 20 -0.85 -20.78 21.63
C LEU A 20 -0.71 -20.27 23.05
N ALA A 21 -0.81 -21.13 24.06
CA ALA A 21 -0.60 -20.78 25.47
C ALA A 21 0.83 -20.28 25.70
N TYR A 22 1.83 -20.99 25.17
CA TYR A 22 3.22 -20.56 25.21
C TYR A 22 3.43 -19.20 24.53
N ARG A 23 2.90 -18.99 23.32
CA ARG A 23 3.02 -17.71 22.60
C ARG A 23 2.24 -16.58 23.30
N ALA A 24 1.09 -16.85 23.88
CA ALA A 24 0.31 -15.88 24.63
C ALA A 24 1.02 -15.45 25.92
N TRP A 25 1.71 -16.38 26.58
CA TRP A 25 2.52 -16.07 27.76
C TRP A 25 3.79 -15.30 27.38
N THR A 26 4.52 -15.73 26.35
CA THR A 26 5.83 -15.16 25.99
C THR A 26 5.76 -13.86 25.19
N THR A 27 4.77 -13.71 24.31
CA THR A 27 4.70 -12.56 23.38
C THR A 27 3.49 -11.65 23.60
N GLY A 28 2.59 -12.00 24.51
CA GLY A 28 1.34 -11.27 24.74
C GLY A 28 0.30 -11.39 23.60
N LYS A 29 0.67 -11.97 22.45
CA LYS A 29 -0.22 -12.19 21.30
C LYS A 29 -1.36 -13.17 21.65
N TYR A 30 -2.50 -13.07 20.96
CA TYR A 30 -3.68 -13.95 21.17
C TYR A 30 -4.42 -13.76 22.51
N ARG A 31 -4.19 -12.67 23.24
CA ARG A 31 -4.89 -12.36 24.50
C ARG A 31 -6.11 -11.45 24.35
N ALA A 32 -6.26 -10.76 23.22
CA ALA A 32 -7.29 -9.73 23.04
C ALA A 32 -8.63 -10.28 22.53
N ASP A 33 -9.72 -9.63 22.97
CA ASP A 33 -11.08 -9.75 22.45
C ASP A 33 -11.64 -11.19 22.41
N TRP A 34 -11.28 -12.02 23.41
CA TRP A 34 -11.68 -13.42 23.49
C TRP A 34 -13.19 -13.63 23.63
N ASP A 35 -13.86 -12.70 24.30
CA ASP A 35 -15.31 -12.61 24.37
C ASP A 35 -15.91 -12.50 22.96
N GLN A 36 -15.41 -11.58 22.14
CA GLN A 36 -15.88 -11.38 20.78
C GLN A 36 -15.59 -12.59 19.89
N ARG A 37 -14.40 -13.20 20.03
CA ARG A 37 -14.05 -14.46 19.34
C ARG A 37 -14.97 -15.62 19.69
N ARG A 38 -15.58 -15.61 20.87
CA ARG A 38 -16.62 -16.58 21.30
C ARG A 38 -18.04 -16.18 20.87
N GLY A 39 -18.16 -15.12 20.07
CA GLY A 39 -19.41 -14.60 19.54
C GLY A 39 -20.16 -13.65 20.50
N TYR A 40 -19.56 -13.21 21.62
CA TYR A 40 -20.14 -12.16 22.46
C TYR A 40 -19.90 -10.79 21.82
N LEU A 41 -20.61 -10.52 20.72
CA LEU A 41 -20.56 -9.28 19.97
C LEU A 41 -21.56 -8.25 20.53
N PRO A 42 -21.60 -7.00 20.06
CA PRO A 42 -22.70 -6.08 20.37
C PRO A 42 -24.06 -6.70 20.02
N ASN A 43 -25.05 -6.58 20.91
CA ASN A 43 -26.41 -7.00 20.60
C ASN A 43 -27.13 -5.85 19.92
N LEU A 44 -27.25 -5.92 18.61
CA LEU A 44 -27.82 -4.84 17.81
C LEU A 44 -29.33 -5.06 17.61
N PRO A 45 -30.12 -3.97 17.48
CA PRO A 45 -31.53 -4.08 17.13
C PRO A 45 -31.68 -4.74 15.75
N PRO A 46 -32.84 -5.34 15.42
CA PRO A 46 -33.14 -5.78 14.07
C PRO A 46 -32.92 -4.64 13.05
N SER A 47 -32.44 -4.98 11.87
CA SER A 47 -32.24 -4.04 10.77
C SER A 47 -32.44 -4.77 9.46
N ASP A 48 -33.12 -4.12 8.53
CA ASP A 48 -33.42 -4.67 7.22
C ASP A 48 -32.28 -4.43 6.22
N ARG A 49 -31.28 -3.61 6.59
CA ARG A 49 -30.17 -3.22 5.69
C ARG A 49 -28.80 -3.33 6.36
N ARG A 50 -28.57 -4.36 7.18
CA ARG A 50 -27.28 -4.55 7.85
C ARG A 50 -26.34 -5.45 7.07
N VAL A 51 -25.23 -4.89 6.62
CA VAL A 51 -24.15 -5.60 5.93
C VAL A 51 -23.00 -5.85 6.90
N TRP A 52 -22.68 -7.13 7.11
CA TRP A 52 -21.49 -7.52 7.87
C TRP A 52 -20.34 -7.80 6.91
N VAL A 53 -19.35 -6.91 6.90
CA VAL A 53 -18.12 -7.03 6.10
C VAL A 53 -17.00 -7.64 6.95
N HIS A 54 -16.38 -8.71 6.46
CA HIS A 54 -15.23 -9.33 7.10
C HIS A 54 -13.95 -9.14 6.29
N ALA A 55 -12.97 -8.45 6.88
CA ALA A 55 -11.61 -8.26 6.36
C ALA A 55 -10.59 -8.69 7.43
N VAL A 56 -9.83 -9.75 7.20
CA VAL A 56 -8.98 -10.40 8.19
C VAL A 56 -7.75 -9.58 8.56
N SER A 57 -7.11 -8.99 7.56
CA SER A 57 -5.81 -8.34 7.67
C SER A 57 -5.88 -6.83 7.46
N MET A 58 -4.80 -6.13 7.83
CA MET A 58 -4.66 -4.69 7.54
C MET A 58 -4.78 -4.38 6.04
N GLY A 59 -4.27 -5.26 5.17
CA GLY A 59 -4.33 -5.09 3.73
C GLY A 59 -5.77 -5.17 3.20
N GLU A 60 -6.54 -6.15 3.66
CA GLU A 60 -7.95 -6.30 3.27
C GLU A 60 -8.83 -5.16 3.81
N VAL A 61 -8.55 -4.67 5.02
CA VAL A 61 -9.25 -3.49 5.59
C VAL A 61 -9.05 -2.28 4.68
N ASN A 62 -7.82 -2.03 4.23
CA ASN A 62 -7.56 -0.95 3.29
C ASN A 62 -8.22 -1.19 1.92
N ALA A 63 -8.24 -2.44 1.44
CA ALA A 63 -8.85 -2.81 0.17
C ALA A 63 -10.37 -2.59 0.16
N VAL A 64 -11.05 -2.87 1.27
CA VAL A 64 -12.52 -2.75 1.36
C VAL A 64 -12.99 -1.35 1.78
N ARG A 65 -12.07 -0.46 2.20
CA ARG A 65 -12.40 0.93 2.55
C ARG A 65 -13.16 1.65 1.44
N GLY A 66 -12.59 1.67 0.23
CA GLY A 66 -13.20 2.34 -0.92
C GLY A 66 -14.58 1.76 -1.26
N LEU A 67 -14.74 0.44 -1.14
CA LEU A 67 -16.01 -0.25 -1.33
C LEU A 67 -17.06 0.23 -0.32
N VAL A 68 -16.73 0.21 0.98
CA VAL A 68 -17.66 0.61 2.05
C VAL A 68 -18.01 2.09 1.97
N ASP A 69 -17.02 2.97 1.76
CA ASP A 69 -17.24 4.41 1.67
C ASP A 69 -18.14 4.76 0.48
N THR A 70 -17.86 4.17 -0.70
CA THR A 70 -18.70 4.35 -1.90
C THR A 70 -20.12 3.81 -1.69
N TRP A 71 -20.27 2.69 -0.98
CA TRP A 71 -21.59 2.12 -0.72
C TRP A 71 -22.40 2.99 0.24
N ARG A 72 -21.78 3.50 1.32
CA ARG A 72 -22.43 4.41 2.27
C ARG A 72 -22.91 5.69 1.59
N GLN A 73 -22.13 6.23 0.66
CA GLN A 73 -22.53 7.40 -0.13
C GLN A 73 -23.76 7.11 -1.01
N LYS A 74 -23.82 5.93 -1.64
CA LYS A 74 -24.94 5.54 -2.51
C LYS A 74 -26.18 5.07 -1.75
N SER A 75 -26.01 4.51 -0.56
CA SER A 75 -27.11 3.97 0.25
C SER A 75 -26.90 4.34 1.72
N PRO A 76 -27.23 5.59 2.12
CA PRO A 76 -27.04 6.08 3.48
C PRO A 76 -27.82 5.29 4.55
N ALA A 77 -28.89 4.60 4.15
CA ALA A 77 -29.70 3.76 5.03
C ALA A 77 -29.06 2.39 5.35
N THR A 78 -27.99 1.99 4.64
CA THR A 78 -27.32 0.71 4.88
C THR A 78 -26.41 0.81 6.10
N GLU A 79 -26.62 -0.07 7.07
CA GLU A 79 -25.78 -0.22 8.25
C GLU A 79 -24.61 -1.15 7.97
N PHE A 80 -23.42 -0.81 8.47
CA PHE A 80 -22.23 -1.63 8.28
C PHE A 80 -21.62 -2.08 9.61
N ILE A 81 -21.22 -3.35 9.66
CA ILE A 81 -20.38 -3.90 10.72
C ILE A 81 -19.10 -4.41 10.09
N ILE A 82 -17.95 -4.02 10.64
CA ILE A 82 -16.65 -4.47 10.17
C ILE A 82 -16.09 -5.49 11.15
N SER A 83 -15.66 -6.65 10.68
CA SER A 83 -14.94 -7.61 11.51
C SER A 83 -13.56 -7.96 11.01
N THR A 84 -12.62 -8.10 11.93
CA THR A 84 -11.24 -8.52 11.63
C THR A 84 -10.81 -9.71 12.49
N THR A 85 -9.74 -10.38 12.08
CA THR A 85 -9.14 -11.49 12.84
C THR A 85 -7.81 -11.10 13.46
N THR A 86 -6.98 -10.32 12.76
CA THR A 86 -5.65 -9.91 13.21
C THR A 86 -5.70 -8.66 14.09
N ASP A 87 -4.77 -8.51 15.03
CA ASP A 87 -4.70 -7.32 15.90
C ASP A 87 -4.37 -6.05 15.12
N THR A 88 -3.51 -6.16 14.12
CA THR A 88 -3.18 -5.08 13.19
C THR A 88 -4.37 -4.70 12.30
N GLY A 89 -5.14 -5.69 11.82
CA GLY A 89 -6.40 -5.47 11.12
C GLY A 89 -7.41 -4.73 11.99
N GLN A 90 -7.57 -5.14 13.25
CA GLN A 90 -8.50 -4.52 14.20
C GLN A 90 -8.15 -3.05 14.48
N ALA A 91 -6.87 -2.78 14.76
CA ALA A 91 -6.39 -1.41 14.99
C ALA A 91 -6.61 -0.54 13.74
N ARG A 92 -6.31 -1.08 12.55
CA ARG A 92 -6.50 -0.36 11.29
C ARG A 92 -7.97 -0.11 11.00
N ALA A 93 -8.85 -1.09 11.21
CA ALA A 93 -10.28 -0.95 10.97
C ALA A 93 -10.88 0.15 11.86
N LYS A 94 -10.48 0.25 13.13
CA LYS A 94 -10.91 1.35 14.03
C LYS A 94 -10.42 2.72 13.56
N GLN A 95 -9.23 2.82 12.97
CA GLN A 95 -8.71 4.08 12.41
C GLN A 95 -9.44 4.49 11.14
N VAL A 96 -9.76 3.53 10.27
CA VAL A 96 -10.35 3.79 8.96
C VAL A 96 -11.86 3.98 9.04
N PHE A 97 -12.52 3.30 9.99
CA PHE A 97 -13.96 3.35 10.20
C PHE A 97 -14.29 3.74 11.65
N PRO A 98 -13.95 4.96 12.09
CA PRO A 98 -14.15 5.39 13.48
C PRO A 98 -15.62 5.37 13.91
N ASP A 99 -16.54 5.57 12.97
CA ASP A 99 -17.99 5.67 13.24
C ASP A 99 -18.74 4.33 13.08
N LEU A 100 -18.05 3.25 12.69
CA LEU A 100 -18.68 1.94 12.50
C LEU A 100 -18.35 0.99 13.66
N PRO A 101 -19.27 0.07 14.01
CA PRO A 101 -18.92 -1.02 14.91
C PRO A 101 -17.83 -1.91 14.30
N VAL A 102 -16.67 -1.96 14.96
CA VAL A 102 -15.54 -2.82 14.60
C VAL A 102 -15.40 -3.94 15.62
N VAL A 103 -15.58 -5.19 15.19
CA VAL A 103 -15.62 -6.38 16.06
C VAL A 103 -14.60 -7.45 15.64
N ARG A 104 -14.35 -8.45 16.50
CA ARG A 104 -13.61 -9.64 16.08
C ARG A 104 -14.52 -10.64 15.38
N TYR A 105 -13.96 -11.26 14.35
CA TYR A 105 -14.59 -12.41 13.72
C TYR A 105 -14.65 -13.59 14.72
N PRO A 106 -15.82 -14.26 14.85
CA PRO A 106 -15.96 -15.38 15.76
C PRO A 106 -15.11 -16.57 15.28
N LEU A 107 -14.60 -17.36 16.22
CA LEU A 107 -14.06 -18.67 15.89
C LEU A 107 -15.18 -19.55 15.31
N ASP A 108 -14.84 -20.38 14.32
CA ASP A 108 -15.81 -21.14 13.53
C ASP A 108 -16.43 -22.35 14.27
N PHE A 109 -16.65 -22.24 15.58
CA PHE A 109 -17.45 -23.20 16.33
C PHE A 109 -18.92 -22.86 16.20
N SER A 110 -19.76 -23.87 16.02
CA SER A 110 -21.16 -23.64 15.66
C SER A 110 -21.96 -22.85 16.71
N TRP A 111 -21.63 -22.97 17.99
CA TRP A 111 -22.24 -22.19 19.09
C TRP A 111 -21.66 -20.77 19.23
N PHE A 112 -20.44 -20.51 18.78
CA PHE A 112 -19.87 -19.15 18.74
C PHE A 112 -20.45 -18.38 17.55
N VAL A 113 -20.45 -18.99 16.37
CA VAL A 113 -21.06 -18.44 15.16
C VAL A 113 -22.54 -18.17 15.35
N THR A 114 -23.29 -19.11 15.94
CA THR A 114 -24.72 -18.93 16.25
C THR A 114 -24.95 -17.68 17.08
N ARG A 115 -24.23 -17.54 18.20
CA ARG A 115 -24.32 -16.36 19.07
C ARG A 115 -23.95 -15.07 18.35
N ALA A 116 -22.90 -15.09 17.53
CA ALA A 116 -22.47 -13.93 16.77
C ALA A 116 -23.56 -13.46 15.78
N LEU A 117 -24.13 -14.40 15.01
CA LEU A 117 -25.20 -14.11 14.05
C LEU A 117 -26.48 -13.63 14.75
N ASP A 118 -26.86 -14.20 15.88
CA ASP A 118 -28.08 -13.82 16.61
C ASP A 118 -27.95 -12.42 17.26
N ARG A 119 -26.73 -11.99 17.56
CA ARG A 119 -26.45 -10.67 18.16
C ARG A 119 -26.31 -9.58 17.10
N ILE A 120 -25.58 -9.86 16.01
CA ILE A 120 -25.38 -8.90 14.92
C ILE A 120 -26.60 -8.80 14.00
N LYS A 121 -27.34 -9.90 13.77
CA LYS A 121 -28.53 -9.97 12.90
C LYS A 121 -28.27 -9.33 11.52
N PRO A 122 -27.26 -9.79 10.75
CA PRO A 122 -26.97 -9.19 9.45
C PRO A 122 -28.02 -9.60 8.42
N THR A 123 -28.39 -8.68 7.54
CA THR A 123 -29.19 -8.95 6.34
C THR A 123 -28.34 -9.61 5.25
N MET A 124 -27.05 -9.26 5.20
CA MET A 124 -26.08 -9.86 4.26
C MET A 124 -24.68 -9.89 4.87
N ILE A 125 -23.88 -10.86 4.43
CA ILE A 125 -22.47 -11.00 4.81
C ILE A 125 -21.60 -10.87 3.57
N VAL A 126 -20.52 -10.09 3.69
CA VAL A 126 -19.52 -9.87 2.65
C VAL A 126 -18.15 -10.28 3.19
N LEU A 127 -17.54 -11.31 2.60
CA LEU A 127 -16.22 -11.81 2.95
C LEU A 127 -15.19 -11.26 1.96
N VAL A 128 -14.09 -10.68 2.45
CA VAL A 128 -13.03 -10.15 1.59
C VAL A 128 -11.99 -11.25 1.31
N GLU A 129 -11.59 -11.39 0.04
CA GLU A 129 -10.66 -12.40 -0.47
C GLU A 129 -11.12 -13.86 -0.26
N LEU A 130 -10.59 -14.58 0.73
CA LEU A 130 -10.87 -16.01 0.92
C LEU A 130 -10.93 -16.39 2.40
N GLU A 131 -12.03 -15.99 3.04
CA GLU A 131 -12.30 -16.27 4.46
C GLU A 131 -13.61 -17.04 4.64
N VAL A 132 -13.73 -18.09 3.83
CA VAL A 132 -14.91 -18.94 3.76
C VAL A 132 -14.79 -20.07 4.78
N TRP A 133 -15.54 -19.97 5.87
CA TRP A 133 -15.53 -20.91 6.99
C TRP A 133 -16.81 -21.75 7.04
N TYR A 134 -16.68 -23.03 7.39
CA TYR A 134 -17.76 -24.01 7.18
C TYR A 134 -18.98 -23.72 8.06
N GLN A 135 -18.79 -23.53 9.37
CA GLN A 135 -19.91 -23.29 10.27
C GLN A 135 -20.51 -21.92 10.01
N PHE A 136 -19.68 -20.90 9.77
CA PHE A 136 -20.11 -19.54 9.48
C PHE A 136 -21.03 -19.48 8.27
N VAL A 137 -20.59 -19.98 7.11
CA VAL A 137 -21.38 -19.98 5.88
C VAL A 137 -22.62 -20.85 6.04
N THR A 138 -22.47 -22.05 6.60
CA THR A 138 -23.60 -22.98 6.76
C THR A 138 -24.68 -22.40 7.68
N LEU A 139 -24.30 -21.72 8.76
CA LEU A 139 -25.22 -21.15 9.73
C LEU A 139 -25.84 -19.83 9.28
N ALA A 140 -25.11 -19.02 8.51
CA ALA A 140 -25.65 -17.82 7.86
C ALA A 140 -26.73 -18.20 6.84
N VAL A 141 -26.43 -19.12 5.93
CA VAL A 141 -27.36 -19.54 4.87
C VAL A 141 -28.60 -20.23 5.45
N ARG A 142 -28.46 -20.99 6.54
CA ARG A 142 -29.61 -21.57 7.27
C ARG A 142 -30.55 -20.52 7.87
N ARG A 143 -30.07 -19.31 8.14
CA ARG A 143 -30.87 -18.16 8.59
C ARG A 143 -31.39 -17.32 7.42
N GLY A 144 -31.22 -17.79 6.17
CA GLY A 144 -31.60 -17.04 4.98
C GLY A 144 -30.63 -15.90 4.61
N ILE A 145 -29.52 -15.74 5.33
CA ILE A 145 -28.55 -14.66 5.13
C ILE A 145 -27.64 -15.00 3.93
N PRO A 146 -27.68 -14.24 2.81
CA PRO A 146 -26.74 -14.43 1.72
C PRO A 146 -25.31 -14.09 2.14
N VAL A 147 -24.38 -14.92 1.68
CA VAL A 147 -22.94 -14.74 1.89
C VAL A 147 -22.28 -14.51 0.54
N ALA A 148 -21.66 -13.35 0.36
CA ALA A 148 -20.89 -12.99 -0.82
C ALA A 148 -19.39 -12.99 -0.51
N VAL A 149 -18.57 -13.33 -1.50
CA VAL A 149 -17.12 -13.12 -1.46
C VAL A 149 -16.76 -12.02 -2.45
N VAL A 150 -15.95 -11.05 -2.02
CA VAL A 150 -15.49 -9.93 -2.85
C VAL A 150 -13.98 -9.90 -2.96
N ASN A 151 -13.47 -9.32 -4.06
CA ASN A 151 -12.04 -9.30 -4.33
C ASN A 151 -11.41 -10.71 -4.25
N GLY A 152 -12.18 -11.71 -4.66
CA GLY A 152 -11.88 -13.13 -4.44
C GLY A 152 -10.59 -13.55 -5.11
N ARG A 153 -9.68 -14.10 -4.30
CA ARG A 153 -8.39 -14.63 -4.73
C ARG A 153 -8.22 -16.05 -4.22
N LEU A 154 -7.83 -16.96 -5.10
CA LEU A 154 -7.65 -18.36 -4.77
C LEU A 154 -6.42 -18.93 -5.49
N SER A 155 -5.39 -19.30 -4.74
CA SER A 155 -4.18 -19.90 -5.34
C SER A 155 -4.43 -21.34 -5.80
N GLU A 156 -3.68 -21.80 -6.81
CA GLU A 156 -3.74 -23.22 -7.24
C GLU A 156 -3.36 -24.18 -6.10
N ARG A 157 -2.42 -23.74 -5.23
CA ARG A 157 -2.05 -24.49 -4.02
C ARG A 157 -3.25 -24.70 -3.09
N SER A 158 -4.07 -23.67 -2.91
CA SER A 158 -5.30 -23.75 -2.10
C SER A 158 -6.31 -24.70 -2.73
N VAL A 159 -6.53 -24.63 -4.05
CA VAL A 159 -7.40 -25.57 -4.80
C VAL A 159 -6.96 -27.01 -4.57
N ARG A 160 -5.65 -27.29 -4.68
CA ARG A 160 -5.09 -28.63 -4.50
C ARG A 160 -5.29 -29.14 -3.06
N ARG A 161 -5.08 -28.28 -2.05
CA ARG A 161 -5.30 -28.62 -0.63
C ARG A 161 -6.77 -28.89 -0.33
N PHE A 162 -7.67 -28.07 -0.87
CA PHE A 162 -9.11 -28.31 -0.77
C PHE A 162 -9.54 -29.61 -1.47
N GLY A 163 -8.76 -30.06 -2.47
CA GLY A 163 -8.87 -31.38 -3.10
C GLY A 163 -8.94 -32.55 -2.11
N TRP A 164 -8.23 -32.48 -0.98
CA TRP A 164 -8.18 -33.57 0.02
C TRP A 164 -9.49 -33.75 0.79
N VAL A 165 -10.33 -32.71 0.88
CA VAL A 165 -11.59 -32.70 1.63
C VAL A 165 -12.77 -32.23 0.75
N ARG A 166 -12.73 -32.62 -0.53
CA ARG A 166 -13.67 -32.21 -1.59
C ARG A 166 -15.15 -32.18 -1.20
N PRO A 167 -15.74 -33.22 -0.57
CA PRO A 167 -17.17 -33.21 -0.28
C PRO A 167 -17.59 -32.14 0.74
N VAL A 168 -16.70 -31.78 1.68
CA VAL A 168 -16.97 -30.74 2.68
C VAL A 168 -16.78 -29.35 2.06
N VAL A 169 -15.68 -29.16 1.33
CA VAL A 169 -15.38 -27.90 0.63
C VAL A 169 -16.48 -27.58 -0.38
N ARG A 170 -16.82 -28.52 -1.27
CA ARG A 170 -17.87 -28.29 -2.27
C ARG A 170 -19.19 -27.88 -1.62
N ARG A 171 -19.59 -28.57 -0.54
CA ARG A 171 -20.80 -28.22 0.22
C ARG A 171 -20.75 -26.86 0.91
N MET A 172 -19.56 -26.34 1.18
CA MET A 172 -19.38 -25.01 1.75
C MET A 172 -19.48 -23.94 0.67
N PHE A 173 -18.74 -24.13 -0.43
CA PHE A 173 -18.68 -23.16 -1.53
C PHE A 173 -19.96 -23.13 -2.38
N GLU A 174 -20.71 -24.23 -2.49
CA GLU A 174 -22.02 -24.26 -3.18
C GLU A 174 -23.06 -23.34 -2.52
N LYS A 175 -22.86 -23.02 -1.24
CA LYS A 175 -23.77 -22.18 -0.43
C LYS A 175 -23.53 -20.70 -0.61
N LEU A 176 -22.40 -20.30 -1.19
CA LEU A 176 -22.13 -18.89 -1.46
C LEU A 176 -23.20 -18.35 -2.40
N ALA A 177 -23.72 -17.18 -2.04
CA ALA A 177 -24.72 -16.50 -2.84
C ALA A 177 -24.07 -15.86 -4.07
N TRP A 178 -22.82 -15.39 -3.94
CA TRP A 178 -22.04 -14.85 -5.05
C TRP A 178 -20.53 -14.78 -4.72
N VAL A 179 -19.69 -14.83 -5.74
CA VAL A 179 -18.24 -14.59 -5.68
C VAL A 179 -17.83 -13.62 -6.78
N GLY A 180 -17.29 -12.46 -6.38
CA GLY A 180 -16.60 -11.52 -7.26
C GLY A 180 -15.09 -11.79 -7.26
N ALA A 181 -14.60 -12.47 -8.30
CA ALA A 181 -13.20 -12.80 -8.48
C ALA A 181 -12.40 -11.64 -9.09
N GLN A 182 -11.09 -11.59 -8.81
CA GLN A 182 -10.20 -10.56 -9.34
C GLN A 182 -9.95 -10.70 -10.85
N ASP A 183 -9.90 -11.92 -11.36
CA ASP A 183 -9.69 -12.23 -12.77
C ASP A 183 -10.35 -13.57 -13.15
N GLU A 184 -10.27 -13.93 -14.43
CA GLU A 184 -10.86 -15.17 -14.94
C GLU A 184 -10.16 -16.42 -14.40
N VAL A 185 -8.87 -16.35 -14.09
CA VAL A 185 -8.12 -17.48 -13.52
C VAL A 185 -8.65 -17.80 -12.12
N TYR A 186 -8.88 -16.79 -11.30
CA TYR A 186 -9.49 -16.97 -9.98
C TYR A 186 -10.95 -17.40 -10.10
N ALA A 187 -11.72 -16.85 -11.04
CA ALA A 187 -13.10 -17.25 -11.29
C ALA A 187 -13.20 -18.76 -11.59
N GLU A 188 -12.37 -19.26 -12.51
CA GLU A 188 -12.29 -20.69 -12.84
C GLU A 188 -11.90 -21.54 -11.63
N ARG A 189 -10.98 -21.07 -10.79
CA ARG A 189 -10.62 -21.78 -9.56
C ARG A 189 -11.80 -21.85 -8.58
N PHE A 190 -12.60 -20.79 -8.43
CA PHE A 190 -13.82 -20.81 -7.61
C PHE A 190 -14.87 -21.79 -8.16
N ARG A 191 -15.08 -21.83 -9.48
CA ARG A 191 -15.96 -22.80 -10.14
C ARG A 191 -15.50 -24.25 -9.86
N ARG A 192 -14.20 -24.52 -10.00
CA ARG A 192 -13.58 -25.83 -9.76
C ARG A 192 -13.73 -26.34 -8.32
N ILE A 193 -13.74 -25.46 -7.33
CA ILE A 193 -13.92 -25.88 -5.91
C ILE A 193 -15.39 -26.05 -5.50
N GLY A 194 -16.34 -25.65 -6.35
CA GLY A 194 -17.76 -25.95 -6.19
C GLY A 194 -18.70 -24.75 -6.10
N VAL A 195 -18.25 -23.53 -6.40
CA VAL A 195 -19.18 -22.39 -6.53
C VAL A 195 -19.96 -22.53 -7.84
N PRO A 196 -21.30 -22.38 -7.86
CA PRO A 196 -22.09 -22.46 -9.07
C PRO A 196 -21.64 -21.40 -10.11
N PRO A 197 -21.50 -21.74 -11.41
CA PRO A 197 -20.99 -20.81 -12.41
C PRO A 197 -21.79 -19.51 -12.54
N ASP A 198 -23.11 -19.57 -12.39
CA ASP A 198 -24.04 -18.42 -12.39
C ASP A 198 -23.84 -17.48 -11.18
N ARG A 199 -23.06 -17.90 -10.18
CA ARG A 199 -22.74 -17.13 -8.99
C ARG A 199 -21.28 -16.67 -8.94
N VAL A 200 -20.52 -16.84 -10.02
CA VAL A 200 -19.14 -16.37 -10.11
C VAL A 200 -19.04 -15.28 -11.18
N GLY A 201 -18.69 -14.06 -10.78
CA GLY A 201 -18.40 -12.95 -11.69
C GLY A 201 -16.95 -12.50 -11.57
N VAL A 202 -16.40 -11.94 -12.66
CA VAL A 202 -15.12 -11.23 -12.62
C VAL A 202 -15.38 -9.75 -12.38
N THR A 203 -14.92 -9.26 -11.23
CA THR A 203 -15.09 -7.86 -10.85
C THR A 203 -13.81 -7.05 -11.00
N GLY A 204 -12.64 -7.68 -11.09
CA GLY A 204 -11.37 -6.97 -10.97
C GLY A 204 -10.92 -6.87 -9.51
N SER A 205 -9.70 -6.36 -9.33
CA SER A 205 -9.13 -6.11 -8.01
C SER A 205 -9.51 -4.70 -7.53
N VAL A 206 -10.11 -4.60 -6.34
CA VAL A 206 -10.47 -3.31 -5.72
C VAL A 206 -9.25 -2.44 -5.41
N LYS A 207 -8.04 -3.02 -5.44
CA LYS A 207 -6.78 -2.30 -5.20
C LYS A 207 -6.56 -1.17 -6.22
N TRP A 208 -7.01 -1.35 -7.47
CA TRP A 208 -6.83 -0.36 -8.55
C TRP A 208 -7.71 0.89 -8.38
N ASP A 209 -8.83 0.77 -7.68
CA ASP A 209 -9.78 1.87 -7.50
C ASP A 209 -9.27 2.94 -6.52
N GLY A 210 -8.36 2.57 -5.64
CA GLY A 210 -7.76 3.49 -4.66
C GLY A 210 -6.63 4.36 -5.21
N ALA A 211 -6.14 4.06 -6.42
CA ALA A 211 -5.14 4.90 -7.06
C ALA A 211 -5.72 6.30 -7.33
N GLU A 212 -4.94 7.34 -7.21
CA GLU A 212 -5.33 8.69 -7.62
C GLU A 212 -4.59 9.01 -8.92
N VAL A 213 -5.33 9.11 -10.02
CA VAL A 213 -4.79 9.41 -11.35
C VAL A 213 -4.72 10.93 -11.48
N THR A 214 -3.50 11.43 -11.58
CA THR A 214 -3.16 12.84 -11.74
C THR A 214 -1.81 12.93 -12.43
N ASP A 215 -1.51 14.05 -13.11
CA ASP A 215 -0.18 14.30 -13.67
C ASP A 215 0.80 14.82 -12.62
N ARG A 216 0.27 15.53 -11.60
CA ARG A 216 1.10 16.23 -10.61
C ARG A 216 0.46 16.18 -9.22
N ILE A 217 1.29 16.05 -8.18
CA ILE A 217 0.85 16.05 -6.79
C ILE A 217 1.01 17.44 -6.19
N ALA A 218 0.02 17.89 -5.42
CA ALA A 218 0.06 19.18 -4.73
C ALA A 218 1.33 19.32 -3.86
N GLY A 219 2.01 20.45 -3.99
CA GLY A 219 3.25 20.75 -3.27
C GLY A 219 4.51 20.08 -3.81
N ALA A 220 4.45 19.30 -4.90
CA ALA A 220 5.64 18.72 -5.52
C ALA A 220 6.62 19.78 -6.01
N ASP A 221 6.11 20.87 -6.62
CA ASP A 221 6.95 21.93 -7.20
C ASP A 221 7.63 22.79 -6.16
N ALA A 222 6.91 23.05 -5.06
CA ALA A 222 7.47 23.72 -3.90
C ALA A 222 8.61 22.91 -3.29
N ALA A 223 8.41 21.60 -3.10
CA ALA A 223 9.45 20.70 -2.61
C ALA A 223 10.65 20.63 -3.57
N ALA A 224 10.40 20.60 -4.89
CA ALA A 224 11.44 20.59 -5.90
C ALA A 224 12.28 21.88 -5.87
N GLY A 225 11.63 23.04 -5.84
CA GLY A 225 12.29 24.33 -5.76
C GLY A 225 13.09 24.50 -4.47
N ALA A 226 12.52 24.08 -3.33
CA ALA A 226 13.20 24.15 -2.02
C ALA A 226 14.47 23.29 -1.98
N MET A 227 14.44 22.11 -2.61
CA MET A 227 15.61 21.23 -2.73
C MET A 227 16.60 21.67 -3.82
N GLY A 228 16.23 22.63 -4.69
CA GLY A 228 17.08 23.05 -5.81
C GLY A 228 17.08 22.10 -7.01
N LEU A 229 16.05 21.24 -7.15
CA LEU A 229 15.85 20.44 -8.35
C LEU A 229 15.63 21.36 -9.55
N ARG A 230 16.37 21.14 -10.64
CA ARG A 230 16.21 21.93 -11.85
C ARG A 230 15.18 21.30 -12.78
N ALA A 231 14.25 22.10 -13.28
CA ALA A 231 13.20 21.65 -14.18
C ALA A 231 13.68 21.39 -15.62
N ASP A 232 14.85 21.92 -16.00
CA ASP A 232 15.46 21.76 -17.32
C ASP A 232 16.26 20.46 -17.47
N ARG A 233 16.38 19.66 -16.40
CA ARG A 233 17.13 18.41 -16.37
C ARG A 233 16.21 17.24 -16.02
N PRO A 234 16.41 16.06 -16.64
CA PRO A 234 15.59 14.92 -16.33
C PRO A 234 15.92 14.38 -14.93
N LEU A 235 14.88 13.96 -14.20
CA LEU A 235 15.00 13.43 -12.85
C LEU A 235 14.76 11.92 -12.85
N TRP A 236 15.77 11.16 -12.42
CA TRP A 236 15.60 9.77 -12.04
C TRP A 236 15.26 9.67 -10.55
N VAL A 237 14.10 9.11 -10.23
CA VAL A 237 13.70 8.83 -8.85
C VAL A 237 13.79 7.33 -8.59
N ALA A 238 14.65 6.94 -7.65
CA ALA A 238 14.68 5.61 -7.08
C ALA A 238 13.89 5.61 -5.77
N GLY A 239 12.64 5.12 -5.83
CA GLY A 239 11.69 5.21 -4.73
C GLY A 239 11.46 3.90 -4.00
N SER A 240 11.23 3.97 -2.69
CA SER A 240 11.07 2.80 -1.82
C SER A 240 12.25 1.82 -1.89
N THR A 241 13.48 2.34 -1.96
CA THR A 241 14.70 1.52 -2.01
C THR A 241 14.90 0.72 -0.72
N GLY A 242 15.51 -0.45 -0.87
CA GLY A 242 15.91 -1.31 0.24
C GLY A 242 17.42 -1.60 0.23
N PRO A 243 17.93 -2.25 1.29
CA PRO A 243 19.36 -2.47 1.48
C PRO A 243 20.06 -3.07 0.27
N GLY A 244 21.22 -2.48 -0.08
CA GLY A 244 22.06 -2.88 -1.19
C GLY A 244 21.67 -2.24 -2.53
N GLU A 245 20.39 -1.92 -2.75
CA GLU A 245 19.96 -1.29 -4.01
C GLU A 245 20.52 0.11 -4.18
N GLU A 246 20.67 0.87 -3.08
CA GLU A 246 21.17 2.25 -3.14
C GLU A 246 22.59 2.33 -3.69
N GLN A 247 23.43 1.34 -3.39
CA GLN A 247 24.80 1.24 -3.93
C GLN A 247 24.77 1.03 -5.45
N VAL A 248 23.99 0.05 -5.93
CA VAL A 248 23.82 -0.22 -7.36
C VAL A 248 23.27 1.01 -8.11
N ILE A 249 22.32 1.72 -7.49
CA ILE A 249 21.76 2.95 -8.05
C ILE A 249 22.83 4.05 -8.20
N LEU A 250 23.68 4.25 -7.18
CA LEU A 250 24.74 5.25 -7.21
C LEU A 250 25.81 4.92 -8.27
N GLU A 251 26.18 3.64 -8.41
CA GLU A 251 27.12 3.17 -9.42
C GLU A 251 26.54 3.31 -10.85
N ALA A 252 25.27 2.93 -11.04
CA ALA A 252 24.59 3.11 -12.33
C ALA A 252 24.46 4.61 -12.68
N TYR A 253 24.20 5.46 -11.68
CA TYR A 253 24.17 6.91 -11.87
C TYR A 253 25.53 7.48 -12.30
N GLU A 254 26.64 6.96 -11.77
CA GLU A 254 27.97 7.34 -12.21
C GLU A 254 28.19 7.02 -13.70
N LEU A 255 27.78 5.82 -14.16
CA LEU A 255 27.84 5.44 -15.58
C LEU A 255 26.97 6.35 -16.45
N LEU A 256 25.75 6.66 -16.00
CA LEU A 256 24.84 7.55 -16.70
C LEU A 256 25.42 8.96 -16.89
N ARG A 257 26.03 9.52 -15.84
CA ARG A 257 26.65 10.86 -15.91
C ARG A 257 27.83 10.93 -16.89
N LYS A 258 28.50 9.80 -17.18
CA LYS A 258 29.57 9.72 -18.19
C LYS A 258 29.04 9.64 -19.62
N THR A 259 27.80 9.17 -19.82
CA THR A 259 27.28 8.77 -21.13
C THR A 259 26.07 9.57 -21.61
N HIS A 260 25.35 10.25 -20.71
CA HIS A 260 24.10 10.96 -21.00
C HIS A 260 24.16 12.44 -20.56
N GLN A 261 23.17 13.24 -21.01
CA GLN A 261 23.00 14.63 -20.57
C GLN A 261 22.69 14.68 -19.07
N ASP A 262 23.73 14.83 -18.24
CA ASP A 262 23.75 15.15 -16.81
C ASP A 262 22.38 14.99 -16.09
N PRO A 263 21.88 13.77 -15.84
CA PRO A 263 20.61 13.58 -15.16
C PRO A 263 20.71 13.95 -13.67
N GLN A 264 19.58 14.26 -13.04
CA GLN A 264 19.48 14.38 -11.58
C GLN A 264 19.04 13.04 -10.98
N LEU A 265 19.56 12.69 -9.81
CA LEU A 265 19.16 11.49 -9.07
C LEU A 265 18.53 11.86 -7.72
N MET A 266 17.37 11.28 -7.44
CA MET A 266 16.77 11.26 -6.11
C MET A 266 16.61 9.83 -5.60
N ILE A 267 17.10 9.55 -4.39
CA ILE A 267 16.91 8.28 -3.68
C ILE A 267 15.90 8.50 -2.55
N VAL A 268 14.92 7.61 -2.40
CA VAL A 268 13.89 7.68 -1.34
C VAL A 268 13.80 6.32 -0.64
N PRO A 269 14.52 6.13 0.49
CA PRO A 269 14.52 4.86 1.21
C PRO A 269 13.14 4.50 1.75
N ARG A 270 12.80 3.21 1.76
CA ARG A 270 11.49 2.75 2.25
C ARG A 270 11.28 3.00 3.75
N LYS A 271 12.36 2.98 4.52
CA LYS A 271 12.37 2.90 5.98
C LYS A 271 13.05 4.13 6.58
N PRO A 272 12.38 4.92 7.43
CA PRO A 272 12.95 6.12 8.05
C PRO A 272 14.24 5.86 8.82
N GLU A 273 14.35 4.70 9.45
CA GLU A 273 15.53 4.29 10.20
C GLU A 273 16.81 4.18 9.34
N ARG A 274 16.69 4.19 8.01
CA ARG A 274 17.82 4.12 7.07
C ARG A 274 18.18 5.46 6.41
N PHE A 275 17.51 6.56 6.76
CA PHE A 275 17.78 7.84 6.10
C PHE A 275 19.22 8.32 6.29
N ASP A 276 19.77 8.20 7.49
CA ASP A 276 21.15 8.59 7.76
C ASP A 276 22.15 7.65 7.09
N GLU A 277 21.91 6.34 7.15
CA GLU A 277 22.71 5.32 6.45
C GLU A 277 22.84 5.63 4.96
N VAL A 278 21.72 5.96 4.29
CA VAL A 278 21.73 6.26 2.85
C VAL A 278 22.36 7.62 2.56
N ALA A 279 22.23 8.61 3.44
CA ALA A 279 22.95 9.89 3.30
C ALA A 279 24.48 9.69 3.36
N ASP A 280 24.95 8.80 4.24
CA ASP A 280 26.36 8.44 4.35
C ASP A 280 26.84 7.70 3.09
N LEU A 281 26.06 6.75 2.57
CA LEU A 281 26.38 6.04 1.31
C LEU A 281 26.54 7.01 0.13
N ILE A 282 25.63 7.99 -0.02
CA ILE A 282 25.72 9.03 -1.05
C ILE A 282 27.04 9.80 -0.93
N THR A 283 27.41 10.17 0.30
CA THR A 283 28.63 10.95 0.56
C THR A 283 29.89 10.12 0.31
N GLN A 284 29.89 8.85 0.71
CA GLN A 284 30.99 7.90 0.47
C GLN A 284 31.20 7.62 -1.02
N ALA A 285 30.12 7.62 -1.81
CA ALA A 285 30.18 7.53 -3.27
C ALA A 285 30.69 8.83 -3.96
N GLY A 286 31.07 9.85 -3.18
CA GLY A 286 31.69 11.07 -3.69
C GLY A 286 30.70 12.15 -4.14
N TYR A 287 29.44 12.08 -3.73
CA TYR A 287 28.40 13.06 -4.03
C TYR A 287 28.09 13.96 -2.83
N THR A 288 27.57 15.15 -3.09
CA THR A 288 26.91 15.94 -2.04
C THR A 288 25.47 15.44 -1.86
N CYS A 289 25.01 15.31 -0.61
CA CYS A 289 23.67 14.83 -0.29
C CYS A 289 22.75 16.01 0.09
N SER A 290 21.74 16.30 -0.72
CA SER A 290 20.70 17.30 -0.43
C SER A 290 19.48 16.62 0.19
N ARG A 291 19.29 16.78 1.50
CA ARG A 291 18.23 16.08 2.26
C ARG A 291 16.94 16.88 2.27
N ARG A 292 15.82 16.26 1.88
CA ARG A 292 14.49 16.89 1.87
C ARG A 292 14.13 17.54 3.22
N SER A 293 14.49 16.91 4.33
CA SER A 293 14.25 17.38 5.70
C SER A 293 14.91 18.73 6.02
N GLN A 294 15.96 19.11 5.29
CA GLN A 294 16.67 20.38 5.46
C GLN A 294 16.06 21.54 4.66
N HIS A 295 15.04 21.28 3.84
CA HIS A 295 14.44 22.24 2.93
C HIS A 295 12.92 22.39 3.16
N PRO A 296 12.45 22.82 4.34
CA PRO A 296 11.02 22.90 4.63
C PRO A 296 10.27 23.80 3.63
N ASP A 297 9.03 23.44 3.31
CA ASP A 297 8.19 24.26 2.44
C ASP A 297 8.00 25.65 3.08
N ALA A 298 8.16 26.73 2.31
CA ALA A 298 8.05 28.10 2.81
C ALA A 298 6.74 28.39 3.57
N SER A 299 5.67 27.62 3.29
CA SER A 299 4.36 27.70 3.96
C SER A 299 4.32 27.11 5.39
N ARG A 300 5.37 26.43 5.86
CA ARG A 300 5.47 25.98 7.27
C ARG A 300 6.09 27.02 8.21
N GLY A 301 6.81 28.02 7.68
CA GLY A 301 7.47 29.04 8.49
C GLY A 301 6.49 30.01 9.18
N GLU A 302 5.38 30.34 8.52
CA GLU A 302 4.42 31.35 9.03
C GLU A 302 3.48 30.82 10.13
N MET A 303 3.30 29.50 10.25
CA MET A 303 2.50 28.91 11.33
C MET A 303 3.28 28.67 12.62
N ALA A 304 4.62 28.74 12.60
CA ALA A 304 5.45 28.52 13.79
C ALA A 304 5.67 29.78 14.63
N GLU A 305 5.44 30.98 14.07
CA GLU A 305 5.68 32.25 14.78
C GLU A 305 4.42 32.87 15.44
N SER A 306 3.25 32.22 15.35
CA SER A 306 1.99 32.71 15.96
C SER A 306 1.51 31.92 17.18
N GLY A 307 2.45 31.27 17.91
CA GLY A 307 2.18 30.54 19.16
C GLY A 307 2.73 31.24 20.40
N THR A 308 1.94 32.17 20.93
CA THR A 308 1.93 32.71 22.32
C THR A 308 3.05 32.31 23.31
N GLY A 309 3.86 33.31 23.68
CA GLY A 309 4.07 33.70 25.08
C GLY A 309 5.10 32.91 25.91
N PHE A 310 6.28 33.48 26.11
CA PHE A 310 6.84 33.78 27.43
C PHE A 310 8.12 34.63 27.27
N GLN A 311 8.10 35.86 27.77
CA GLN A 311 9.32 36.63 28.02
C GLN A 311 9.70 36.51 29.50
N PRO A 312 10.98 36.29 29.84
CA PRO A 312 11.51 36.69 31.13
C PRO A 312 12.18 38.06 31.05
N VAL A 313 11.80 38.92 31.99
CA VAL A 313 12.36 40.26 32.22
C VAL A 313 13.71 40.17 32.92
N GLN A 314 14.69 40.89 32.34
CA GLN A 314 15.89 41.57 32.84
C GLN A 314 16.62 41.13 34.12
N VAL A 315 17.96 41.10 34.03
CA VAL A 315 18.87 41.78 34.97
C VAL A 315 19.97 42.47 34.17
N GLY A 316 20.12 43.79 34.36
CA GLY A 316 21.15 44.60 33.72
C GLY A 316 22.49 44.57 34.44
N THR A 317 23.55 44.91 33.71
CA THR A 317 24.73 45.61 34.25
C THR A 317 25.30 46.54 33.18
N ASP A 318 25.61 47.75 33.62
CA ASP A 318 26.13 48.89 32.85
C ASP A 318 27.56 48.70 32.31
N ARG A 319 27.84 49.43 31.21
CA ARG A 319 29.00 50.31 30.92
C ARG A 319 29.38 50.21 29.43
N GLN A 320 29.11 51.25 28.64
CA GLN A 320 30.05 52.32 28.23
C GLN A 320 31.31 51.79 27.53
N ASP A 321 31.41 51.97 26.21
CA ASP A 321 32.34 52.96 25.65
C ASP A 321 32.20 53.10 24.12
N ALA A 322 32.39 54.34 23.67
CA ALA A 322 32.22 54.79 22.30
C ALA A 322 33.57 55.12 21.64
N GLY A 323 33.66 54.83 20.34
CA GLY A 323 34.50 55.55 19.37
C GLY A 323 35.67 54.76 18.76
N PRO A 324 36.27 55.23 17.65
CA PRO A 324 35.67 55.94 16.53
C PRO A 324 35.98 55.28 15.17
N THR A 325 35.28 55.79 14.16
CA THR A 325 35.40 55.53 12.72
C THR A 325 36.81 55.83 12.19
N GLN A 326 37.42 54.88 11.47
CA GLN A 326 38.58 55.16 10.62
C GLN A 326 38.28 54.78 9.16
N LYS A 327 38.12 55.81 8.33
CA LYS A 327 38.25 55.72 6.88
C LYS A 327 39.72 55.40 6.56
N GLN A 328 39.98 54.31 5.86
CA GLN A 328 41.24 54.13 5.13
C GLN A 328 41.00 53.86 3.65
N THR A 329 41.67 54.71 2.89
CA THR A 329 41.79 54.85 1.46
C THR A 329 42.55 53.69 0.82
N GLY A 330 42.07 53.27 -0.36
CA GLY A 330 42.90 53.07 -1.55
C GLY A 330 44.06 52.07 -1.48
N ARG A 331 43.81 50.84 -1.94
CA ARG A 331 44.78 50.06 -2.71
C ARG A 331 44.01 49.12 -3.64
N MET A 332 44.13 49.34 -4.96
CA MET A 332 43.66 48.39 -5.96
C MET A 332 44.47 47.10 -5.83
N PRO A 333 43.85 45.92 -5.63
CA PRO A 333 44.55 44.66 -5.74
C PRO A 333 44.73 44.31 -7.22
N VAL A 334 45.98 44.01 -7.56
CA VAL A 334 46.44 43.33 -8.78
C VAL A 334 45.50 42.16 -9.12
N PRO A 335 45.16 41.91 -10.41
CA PRO A 335 44.27 40.81 -10.76
C PRO A 335 44.93 39.48 -10.36
N GLN A 336 44.43 38.86 -9.29
CA GLN A 336 44.78 37.50 -8.93
C GLN A 336 44.25 36.58 -10.02
N GLN A 337 45.16 35.81 -10.60
CA GLN A 337 44.87 34.71 -11.51
C GLN A 337 43.72 33.87 -10.93
N LYS A 338 42.67 33.68 -11.74
CA LYS A 338 41.59 32.72 -11.48
C LYS A 338 42.22 31.37 -11.15
N GLN A 339 42.25 31.01 -9.87
CA GLN A 339 42.40 29.64 -9.46
C GLN A 339 41.31 28.85 -10.19
N ALA A 340 41.72 27.82 -10.92
CA ALA A 340 40.79 26.87 -11.53
C ALA A 340 39.89 26.34 -10.41
N GLY A 341 38.64 26.79 -10.39
CA GLY A 341 37.66 26.41 -9.39
C GLY A 341 37.54 24.89 -9.40
N LYS A 342 37.71 24.27 -8.23
CA LYS A 342 37.42 22.86 -7.99
C LYS A 342 36.03 22.58 -8.60
N MET A 343 35.94 21.66 -9.56
CA MET A 343 34.66 21.27 -10.16
C MET A 343 33.66 21.00 -9.02
N PRO A 344 32.46 21.62 -9.04
CA PRO A 344 31.50 21.41 -7.96
C PRO A 344 31.19 19.90 -7.87
N VAL A 345 31.28 19.38 -6.65
CA VAL A 345 30.98 17.97 -6.36
C VAL A 345 29.53 17.72 -6.79
N PRO A 346 29.24 16.68 -7.60
CA PRO A 346 27.89 16.45 -8.10
C PRO A 346 26.93 16.15 -6.94
N GLN A 347 25.67 16.53 -7.12
CA GLN A 347 24.65 16.46 -6.07
C GLN A 347 23.67 15.31 -6.31
N VAL A 348 23.33 14.59 -5.24
CA VAL A 348 22.25 13.59 -5.20
C VAL A 348 21.24 14.04 -4.14
N PHE A 349 19.96 13.89 -4.46
CA PHE A 349 18.86 14.29 -3.58
C PHE A 349 18.39 13.09 -2.76
N LEU A 350 18.14 13.30 -1.46
CA LEU A 350 17.61 12.29 -0.56
C LEU A 350 16.21 12.70 -0.09
N GLY A 351 15.21 11.88 -0.41
CA GLY A 351 13.87 12.01 0.15
C GLY A 351 13.78 11.36 1.53
N ASP A 352 14.13 12.09 2.59
CA ASP A 352 14.17 11.61 3.97
C ASP A 352 12.99 12.13 4.82
N THR A 353 11.82 12.27 4.21
CA THR A 353 10.57 12.67 4.88
C THR A 353 9.44 11.70 4.58
N MET A 354 8.58 11.48 5.59
CA MET A 354 7.46 10.56 5.49
C MET A 354 6.28 11.16 4.73
N GLY A 355 5.67 10.37 3.84
CA GLY A 355 4.46 10.74 3.12
C GLY A 355 4.66 11.59 1.87
N GLU A 356 5.90 11.88 1.47
CA GLU A 356 6.19 12.72 0.29
C GLU A 356 6.58 11.95 -0.96
N LEU A 357 6.70 10.62 -0.91
CA LEU A 357 7.15 9.78 -2.02
C LEU A 357 6.39 10.03 -3.33
N ARG A 358 5.06 10.17 -3.27
CA ARG A 358 4.24 10.47 -4.47
C ARG A 358 4.55 11.82 -5.10
N LYS A 359 4.93 12.83 -4.29
CA LYS A 359 5.40 14.13 -4.81
C LYS A 359 6.63 13.92 -5.68
N PHE A 360 7.60 13.16 -5.17
CA PHE A 360 8.84 12.85 -5.89
C PHE A 360 8.59 12.05 -7.17
N TYR A 361 7.75 11.02 -7.12
CA TYR A 361 7.35 10.29 -8.32
C TYR A 361 6.73 11.22 -9.38
N SER A 362 5.89 12.18 -8.98
CA SER A 362 5.25 13.09 -9.95
C SER A 362 6.23 14.02 -10.65
N LEU A 363 7.40 14.28 -10.05
CA LEU A 363 8.49 15.08 -10.64
C LEU A 363 9.39 14.26 -11.57
N ALA A 364 9.35 12.93 -11.49
CA ALA A 364 10.28 12.05 -12.18
C ALA A 364 10.10 12.08 -13.70
N SER A 365 11.22 11.98 -14.41
CA SER A 365 11.27 11.56 -15.81
C SER A 365 11.28 10.04 -15.92
N VAL A 366 11.98 9.36 -15.01
CA VAL A 366 12.02 7.90 -14.89
C VAL A 366 11.97 7.49 -13.44
N VAL A 367 11.21 6.44 -13.12
CA VAL A 367 11.10 5.89 -11.77
C VAL A 367 11.62 4.47 -11.71
N PHE A 368 12.60 4.23 -10.83
CA PHE A 368 12.94 2.90 -10.36
C PHE A 368 12.18 2.62 -9.05
N VAL A 369 11.41 1.54 -8.99
CA VAL A 369 10.67 1.14 -7.79
C VAL A 369 11.44 0.03 -7.08
N GLY A 370 11.99 0.36 -5.91
CA GLY A 370 12.90 -0.49 -5.16
C GLY A 370 12.24 -1.61 -4.37
N ARG A 371 13.07 -2.31 -3.60
CA ARG A 371 12.86 -3.63 -2.99
C ARG A 371 12.62 -4.73 -4.03
N SER A 372 13.10 -4.51 -5.24
CA SER A 372 12.86 -5.34 -6.41
C SER A 372 14.11 -5.96 -7.01
N LEU A 373 15.31 -5.47 -6.66
CA LEU A 373 16.59 -6.10 -7.04
C LEU A 373 17.01 -7.22 -6.09
N ALA A 374 16.45 -7.29 -4.89
CA ALA A 374 16.67 -8.42 -3.97
C ALA A 374 15.33 -9.03 -3.56
N GLU A 375 15.35 -10.19 -2.89
CA GLU A 375 14.19 -10.94 -2.38
C GLU A 375 13.43 -10.22 -1.23
N MET A 376 13.11 -8.96 -1.42
CA MET A 376 12.36 -8.10 -0.49
C MET A 376 10.88 -7.98 -0.87
N GLY A 377 10.48 -8.60 -1.99
CA GLY A 377 9.09 -8.73 -2.41
C GLY A 377 8.53 -7.58 -3.27
N GLY A 378 9.34 -6.59 -3.64
CA GLY A 378 8.95 -5.41 -4.41
C GLY A 378 8.30 -4.30 -3.57
N SER A 379 7.93 -3.22 -4.27
CA SER A 379 7.14 -2.09 -3.74
C SER A 379 6.00 -1.73 -4.71
N ASP A 380 5.10 -0.86 -4.26
CA ASP A 380 3.89 -0.52 -5.01
C ASP A 380 4.22 0.31 -6.26
N THR A 381 3.98 -0.26 -7.44
CA THR A 381 4.15 0.38 -8.75
C THR A 381 2.91 1.14 -9.21
N MET A 382 1.76 0.93 -8.57
CA MET A 382 0.48 1.50 -8.98
C MET A 382 0.44 3.02 -8.79
N GLU A 383 1.06 3.55 -7.73
CA GLU A 383 1.17 5.00 -7.51
C GLU A 383 1.94 5.69 -8.66
N VAL A 384 2.98 5.03 -9.17
CA VAL A 384 3.81 5.51 -10.27
C VAL A 384 3.04 5.43 -11.60
N ALA A 385 2.35 4.32 -11.82
CA ALA A 385 1.51 4.10 -12.99
C ALA A 385 0.37 5.13 -13.07
N ALA A 386 -0.28 5.43 -11.94
CA ALA A 386 -1.34 6.44 -11.89
C ALA A 386 -0.85 7.85 -12.24
N LEU A 387 0.42 8.14 -11.96
CA LEU A 387 1.12 9.39 -12.30
C LEU A 387 1.61 9.44 -13.77
N ALA A 388 1.30 8.42 -14.57
CA ALA A 388 1.79 8.24 -15.93
C ALA A 388 3.32 8.34 -16.06
N LYS A 389 4.05 7.75 -15.11
CA LYS A 389 5.52 7.73 -15.13
C LYS A 389 6.05 6.40 -15.63
N PRO A 390 7.14 6.38 -16.42
CA PRO A 390 7.77 5.14 -16.85
C PRO A 390 8.42 4.43 -15.66
N ILE A 391 8.24 3.11 -15.62
CA ILE A 391 8.52 2.28 -14.45
C ILE A 391 9.63 1.29 -14.76
N VAL A 392 10.65 1.25 -13.91
CA VAL A 392 11.70 0.24 -13.90
C VAL A 392 11.65 -0.51 -12.56
N VAL A 393 11.73 -1.84 -12.60
CA VAL A 393 11.83 -2.71 -11.42
C VAL A 393 12.88 -3.79 -11.62
N GLY A 394 13.42 -4.34 -10.54
CA GLY A 394 14.17 -5.60 -10.57
C GLY A 394 13.27 -6.83 -10.69
N PRO A 395 13.85 -8.04 -10.71
CA PRO A 395 13.11 -9.29 -10.94
C PRO A 395 12.19 -9.71 -9.77
N HIS A 396 12.42 -9.23 -8.55
CA HIS A 396 11.74 -9.70 -7.33
C HIS A 396 10.49 -8.86 -7.01
N ASN A 397 9.31 -9.34 -7.39
CA ASN A 397 8.03 -8.63 -7.20
C ASN A 397 6.95 -9.53 -6.58
N GLU A 398 7.32 -10.41 -5.66
CA GLU A 398 6.45 -11.47 -5.12
C GLU A 398 5.22 -10.91 -4.39
N ASN A 399 5.33 -9.73 -3.76
CA ASN A 399 4.18 -9.08 -3.12
C ASN A 399 3.28 -8.33 -4.11
N PHE A 400 3.78 -8.02 -5.31
CA PHE A 400 3.14 -7.18 -6.33
C PHE A 400 2.99 -7.89 -7.68
N THR A 401 3.06 -9.23 -7.71
CA THR A 401 3.12 -10.03 -8.94
C THR A 401 1.98 -9.72 -9.89
N ASP A 402 0.75 -9.63 -9.37
CA ASP A 402 -0.43 -9.36 -10.20
C ASP A 402 -0.37 -7.94 -10.82
N THR A 403 0.16 -6.95 -10.09
CA THR A 403 0.29 -5.56 -10.58
C THR A 403 1.37 -5.45 -11.64
N VAL A 404 2.56 -6.01 -11.37
CA VAL A 404 3.68 -5.99 -12.31
C VAL A 404 3.36 -6.80 -13.57
N ALA A 405 2.66 -7.93 -13.46
CA ALA A 405 2.23 -8.72 -14.62
C ALA A 405 1.21 -7.98 -15.51
N GLN A 406 0.31 -7.18 -14.94
CA GLN A 406 -0.62 -6.33 -15.70
C GLN A 406 0.16 -5.22 -16.43
N LEU A 407 1.08 -4.54 -15.73
CA LEU A 407 1.93 -3.53 -16.34
C LEU A 407 2.82 -4.11 -17.45
N GLN A 408 3.35 -5.31 -17.27
CA GLN A 408 4.17 -5.98 -18.28
C GLN A 408 3.35 -6.32 -19.53
N ARG A 409 2.11 -6.81 -19.36
CA ARG A 409 1.18 -7.07 -20.48
C ARG A 409 0.83 -5.80 -21.25
N GLY A 410 0.73 -4.66 -20.56
CA GLY A 410 0.53 -3.35 -21.18
C GLY A 410 1.81 -2.69 -21.68
N GLU A 411 2.96 -3.39 -21.71
CA GLU A 411 4.27 -2.83 -22.07
C GLU A 411 4.66 -1.56 -21.26
N ALA A 412 4.14 -1.46 -20.04
CA ALA A 412 4.15 -0.27 -19.19
C ALA A 412 5.23 -0.30 -18.09
N VAL A 413 6.10 -1.31 -18.10
CA VAL A 413 7.19 -1.49 -17.13
C VAL A 413 8.39 -2.14 -17.81
N ARG A 414 9.61 -1.78 -17.39
CA ARG A 414 10.84 -2.53 -17.67
C ARG A 414 11.23 -3.32 -16.43
N ILE A 415 11.43 -4.61 -16.61
CA ILE A 415 11.87 -5.52 -15.55
C ILE A 415 13.32 -5.88 -15.89
N LEU A 416 14.25 -5.60 -14.97
CA LEU A 416 15.63 -6.03 -15.09
C LEU A 416 15.70 -7.56 -15.05
N SER A 417 16.58 -8.14 -15.86
CA SER A 417 16.73 -9.60 -15.93
C SER A 417 17.67 -10.15 -14.87
N VAL A 418 18.43 -9.29 -14.19
CA VAL A 418 19.39 -9.66 -13.17
C VAL A 418 19.06 -9.03 -11.83
N ASP A 419 19.51 -9.68 -10.75
CA ASP A 419 19.26 -9.26 -9.37
C ASP A 419 20.50 -8.57 -8.76
N LEU A 420 20.41 -8.20 -7.49
CA LEU A 420 21.43 -7.48 -6.74
C LEU A 420 22.78 -8.21 -6.68
N GLY A 421 22.80 -9.54 -6.80
CA GLY A 421 24.02 -10.36 -6.73
C GLY A 421 24.75 -10.51 -8.07
N ASP A 422 24.15 -10.07 -9.17
CA ASP A 422 24.71 -10.22 -10.51
C ASP A 422 25.70 -9.08 -10.85
N PRO A 423 26.92 -9.39 -11.33
CA PRO A 423 27.90 -8.37 -11.72
C PRO A 423 27.41 -7.38 -12.79
N GLY A 424 26.45 -7.77 -13.63
CA GLY A 424 25.89 -6.95 -14.71
C GLY A 424 24.72 -6.04 -14.29
N VAL A 425 24.29 -6.07 -13.02
CA VAL A 425 23.11 -5.31 -12.55
C VAL A 425 23.27 -3.81 -12.73
N VAL A 426 24.47 -3.29 -12.47
CA VAL A 426 24.81 -1.87 -12.59
C VAL A 426 24.70 -1.42 -14.05
N ASP A 427 25.32 -2.17 -14.96
CA ASP A 427 25.29 -1.87 -16.40
C ASP A 427 23.87 -1.96 -16.97
N GLN A 428 23.11 -3.00 -16.60
CA GLN A 428 21.74 -3.16 -17.09
C GLN A 428 20.83 -2.03 -16.58
N LEU A 429 20.92 -1.68 -15.29
CA LEU A 429 20.14 -0.59 -14.72
C LEU A 429 20.49 0.74 -15.41
N ALA A 430 21.78 1.05 -15.56
CA ALA A 430 22.23 2.25 -16.25
C ALA A 430 21.74 2.28 -17.72
N GLN A 431 21.83 1.17 -18.43
CA GLN A 431 21.36 1.09 -19.83
C GLN A 431 19.85 1.34 -19.94
N VAL A 432 19.04 0.68 -19.12
CA VAL A 432 17.57 0.79 -19.17
C VAL A 432 17.12 2.20 -18.79
N VAL A 433 17.65 2.74 -17.68
CA VAL A 433 17.33 4.10 -17.24
C VAL A 433 17.83 5.13 -18.23
N GLY A 434 19.06 4.98 -18.75
CA GLY A 434 19.65 5.88 -19.74
C GLY A 434 18.85 5.95 -21.04
N THR A 435 18.40 4.78 -21.52
CA THR A 435 17.51 4.70 -22.70
C THR A 435 16.23 5.50 -22.48
N LEU A 436 15.57 5.34 -21.32
CA LEU A 436 14.33 6.07 -21.01
C LEU A 436 14.56 7.57 -20.75
N LEU A 437 15.72 7.94 -20.21
CA LEU A 437 16.09 9.35 -20.03
C LEU A 437 16.44 10.02 -21.36
N HIS A 438 16.90 9.27 -22.38
CA HIS A 438 17.22 9.79 -23.70
C HIS A 438 16.00 9.81 -24.64
N ASP A 439 15.25 8.71 -24.70
CA ASP A 439 14.01 8.58 -25.46
C ASP A 439 12.81 9.10 -24.66
N HIS A 440 12.70 10.42 -24.56
CA HIS A 440 11.62 11.08 -23.83
C HIS A 440 10.23 10.68 -24.34
N LEU A 441 10.06 10.54 -25.66
CA LEU A 441 8.78 10.16 -26.25
C LEU A 441 8.41 8.72 -25.89
N GLY A 442 9.35 7.77 -26.01
CA GLY A 442 9.12 6.39 -25.60
C GLY A 442 8.84 6.25 -24.10
N ALA A 443 9.54 7.03 -23.27
CA ALA A 443 9.33 7.09 -21.83
C ALA A 443 7.93 7.63 -21.47
N GLU A 444 7.47 8.69 -22.13
CA GLU A 444 6.11 9.20 -21.97
C GLU A 444 5.04 8.21 -22.45
N VAL A 445 5.27 7.53 -23.58
CA VAL A 445 4.36 6.49 -24.08
C VAL A 445 4.24 5.35 -23.07
N MET A 446 5.37 4.88 -22.51
CA MET A 446 5.36 3.87 -21.45
C MET A 446 4.59 4.37 -20.22
N GLY A 447 4.81 5.61 -19.79
CA GLY A 447 4.09 6.22 -18.67
C GLY A 447 2.57 6.27 -18.92
N ARG A 448 2.14 6.71 -20.11
CA ARG A 448 0.72 6.72 -20.48
C ARG A 448 0.11 5.32 -20.49
N ARG A 449 0.81 4.32 -21.04
CA ARG A 449 0.38 2.91 -20.97
C ARG A 449 0.24 2.43 -19.52
N ALA A 450 1.14 2.84 -18.62
CA ALA A 450 1.02 2.51 -17.20
C ALA A 450 -0.26 3.07 -16.59
N ARG A 451 -0.61 4.32 -16.91
CA ARG A 451 -1.88 4.92 -16.49
C ARG A 451 -3.08 4.22 -17.11
N GLU A 452 -3.02 3.88 -18.39
CA GLU A 452 -4.08 3.12 -19.08
C GLU A 452 -4.35 1.80 -18.38
N VAL A 453 -3.30 1.04 -18.02
CA VAL A 453 -3.45 -0.20 -17.23
C VAL A 453 -4.18 0.07 -15.91
N VAL A 454 -3.86 1.17 -15.19
CA VAL A 454 -4.58 1.54 -13.97
C VAL A 454 -6.06 1.83 -14.27
N LEU A 455 -6.35 2.61 -15.32
CA LEU A 455 -7.71 2.99 -15.70
C LEU A 455 -8.55 1.79 -16.16
N GLU A 456 -7.98 0.87 -16.93
CA GLU A 456 -8.63 -0.35 -17.41
C GLU A 456 -8.97 -1.31 -16.26
N ASN A 457 -8.12 -1.37 -15.23
CA ASN A 457 -8.33 -2.24 -14.09
C ASN A 457 -9.22 -1.61 -13.00
N ARG A 458 -9.61 -0.34 -13.14
CA ARG A 458 -10.61 0.32 -12.28
C ARG A 458 -12.03 -0.19 -12.53
N GLY A 459 -12.93 0.25 -11.68
CA GLY A 459 -14.35 -0.07 -11.76
C GLY A 459 -14.73 -1.28 -10.93
N ALA A 460 -13.78 -1.91 -10.22
CA ALA A 460 -14.03 -3.15 -9.50
C ALA A 460 -15.01 -2.93 -8.35
N THR A 461 -14.87 -1.81 -7.65
CA THR A 461 -15.78 -1.31 -6.63
C THR A 461 -17.18 -1.13 -7.20
N GLN A 462 -17.34 -0.43 -8.33
CA GLN A 462 -18.64 -0.17 -8.92
C GLN A 462 -19.33 -1.47 -9.39
N ARG A 463 -18.60 -2.35 -10.08
CA ARG A 463 -19.10 -3.67 -10.52
C ARG A 463 -19.52 -4.53 -9.33
N THR A 464 -18.71 -4.55 -8.28
CA THR A 464 -19.01 -5.29 -7.04
C THR A 464 -20.25 -4.73 -6.36
N LEU A 465 -20.34 -3.40 -6.20
CA LEU A 465 -21.49 -2.75 -5.54
C LEU A 465 -22.79 -2.94 -6.30
N ALA A 466 -22.77 -2.99 -7.63
CA ALA A 466 -23.96 -3.26 -8.42
C ALA A 466 -24.59 -4.60 -8.02
N VAL A 467 -23.78 -5.67 -7.96
CA VAL A 467 -24.23 -7.01 -7.57
C VAL A 467 -24.64 -7.05 -6.09
N LEU A 468 -23.81 -6.51 -5.20
CA LEU A 468 -24.08 -6.55 -3.76
C LEU A 468 -25.34 -5.76 -3.37
N SER A 469 -25.60 -4.62 -4.01
CA SER A 469 -26.79 -3.82 -3.72
C SER A 469 -28.05 -4.56 -4.16
N GLU A 470 -28.04 -5.15 -5.35
CA GLU A 470 -29.15 -5.98 -5.83
C GLU A 470 -29.40 -7.20 -4.91
N MET A 471 -28.32 -7.85 -4.45
CA MET A 471 -28.42 -8.95 -3.49
C MET A 471 -29.03 -8.51 -2.15
N LEU A 472 -28.61 -7.35 -1.64
CA LEU A 472 -29.15 -6.81 -0.39
C LEU A 472 -30.64 -6.48 -0.51
N ASP A 473 -31.04 -5.86 -1.62
CA ASP A 473 -32.45 -5.52 -1.88
C ASP A 473 -33.31 -6.79 -2.00
N ARG A 474 -32.82 -7.83 -2.68
CA ARG A 474 -33.51 -9.14 -2.74
C ARG A 474 -33.63 -9.82 -1.37
N ALA A 475 -32.62 -9.66 -0.50
CA ALA A 475 -32.60 -10.27 0.82
C ALA A 475 -33.66 -9.66 1.76
N GLN A 476 -33.99 -8.37 1.61
CA GLN A 476 -35.04 -7.69 2.36
C GLN A 476 -36.43 -8.23 2.08
N HIS A 477 -36.70 -8.62 0.84
CA HIS A 477 -38.03 -9.00 0.38
C HIS A 477 -38.33 -10.48 0.57
N ARG A 478 -37.48 -11.24 1.28
CA ARG A 478 -37.77 -12.64 1.62
C ARG A 478 -38.78 -12.68 2.77
N PRO A 479 -39.98 -13.27 2.58
CA PRO A 479 -40.86 -13.54 3.71
C PRO A 479 -40.17 -14.48 4.70
N ALA A 480 -40.35 -14.18 5.99
CA ALA A 480 -39.72 -14.85 7.13
C ALA A 480 -40.07 -16.35 7.23
#